data_AF-A0A4P5ZXG0-F1
#
_entry.id   AF-A0A4P5ZXG0-F1
#
_cell.length_a   1.000
_cell.length_b   1.000
_cell.length_c   1.000
_cell.angle_alpha   90.00
_cell.angle_beta   90.00
_cell.angle_gamma   90.00
#
_symmetry.space_group_name_H-M   'P 1'
#
loop_
_entity.id
_entity.type
_entity.pdbx_description
1 polymer ?
#
loop_
_entity_poly.entity_id
_entity_poly.type
_entity_poly.pdbx_seq_one_letter_code
_entity_poly.pdbx_strand_id
1 'polypeptide(L)'
;MEIFVQSCGISVDYGYNWVDENDVIVEKPNILNNFIDLLQESSSLLIARENPKLLLVVTGIPSARRDYQNRTIFISVAWIVKDDHVNEALIRNLASKILSPVTGEIDPKKSIENCVKAGGENGFKVVDFESLRSLLEKEPENCSPSKLSDEDKKDVLDQKSDDTIKKLAQDLKEQFLPEGNRPLVVVTGIQSKADFREAEVWRGLAKFVDELGGEQKNEDSFRGVKGKFREVHGGNSQGHDKGHKRSSRSSRKNERPIQLQQKIVVSVLAILFCISLALGIWFYIQSNDQNPNNQQQNDNINSSNKPIQTLIMEPNAVQKELTSQEKTEELKEEKIN
;
A
#
# COMPACT_ATOMS: atom_id res chain seq x y z
N MET A 1 20.19 -6.82 10.78
CA MET A 1 18.81 -6.99 10.29
C MET A 1 18.03 -5.77 10.73
N GLU A 2 17.17 -5.25 9.86
CA GLU A 2 16.25 -4.16 10.13
C GLU A 2 14.83 -4.68 9.88
N ILE A 3 13.90 -4.46 10.81
CA ILE A 3 12.49 -4.82 10.67
C ILE A 3 11.63 -3.56 10.65
N PHE A 4 10.73 -3.48 9.68
CA PHE A 4 9.77 -2.40 9.58
C PHE A 4 8.35 -2.95 9.51
N VAL A 5 7.41 -2.28 10.18
CA VAL A 5 6.00 -2.66 10.19
C VAL A 5 5.17 -1.50 9.70
N GLN A 6 4.29 -1.75 8.74
CA GLN A 6 3.28 -0.80 8.30
C GLN A 6 1.92 -1.19 8.84
N SER A 7 1.22 -0.21 9.41
CA SER A 7 -0.18 -0.34 9.82
C SER A 7 -0.79 1.06 9.93
N CYS A 8 -2.10 1.14 10.15
CA CYS A 8 -2.79 2.36 10.55
C CYS A 8 -3.44 2.23 11.93
N GLY A 9 -3.89 3.37 12.46
CA GLY A 9 -4.72 3.43 13.66
C GLY A 9 -6.21 3.31 13.35
N ILE A 10 -7.03 3.35 14.41
CA ILE A 10 -8.49 3.23 14.30
C ILE A 10 -9.13 4.60 13.97
N SER A 11 -8.53 5.71 14.40
CA SER A 11 -9.01 7.08 14.14
C SER A 11 -8.74 7.53 12.70
N VAL A 12 -9.49 8.54 12.26
CA VAL A 12 -9.28 9.27 10.99
C VAL A 12 -7.89 9.90 10.94
N ASP A 13 -7.34 10.31 12.08
CA ASP A 13 -6.07 11.03 12.19
C ASP A 13 -4.84 10.12 12.00
N TYR A 14 -5.03 8.80 12.08
CA TYR A 14 -3.94 7.82 12.07
C TYR A 14 -3.96 6.99 10.80
N GLY A 15 -3.38 7.55 9.73
CA GLY A 15 -3.17 6.87 8.45
C GLY A 15 -2.16 5.71 8.50
N TYR A 16 -1.94 5.07 7.36
CA TYR A 16 -0.92 4.01 7.23
C TYR A 16 0.48 4.60 7.30
N ASN A 17 1.26 4.19 8.30
CA ASN A 17 2.64 4.62 8.50
C ASN A 17 3.54 3.42 8.72
N TRP A 18 4.81 3.54 8.32
CA TRP A 18 5.85 2.58 8.67
C TRP A 18 6.48 2.96 10.01
N VAL A 19 6.70 1.97 10.86
CA VAL A 19 7.47 2.12 12.10
C VAL A 19 8.68 1.19 12.09
N ASP A 20 9.76 1.63 12.74
CA ASP A 20 10.96 0.84 12.97
C ASP A 20 10.88 0.07 14.30
N GLU A 21 11.96 -0.65 14.65
CA GLU A 21 12.07 -1.42 15.90
C GLU A 21 11.95 -0.57 17.19
N ASN A 22 12.08 0.75 17.08
CA ASN A 22 11.90 1.70 18.18
C ASN A 22 10.46 2.24 18.26
N ASP A 23 9.54 1.73 17.44
CA ASP A 23 8.14 2.18 17.31
C ASP A 23 8.03 3.64 16.81
N VAL A 24 9.08 4.14 16.15
CA VAL A 24 9.14 5.50 15.60
C VAL A 24 8.65 5.50 14.16
N ILE A 25 7.81 6.47 13.80
CA ILE A 25 7.40 6.65 12.40
C ILE A 25 8.63 6.96 11.55
N VAL A 26 8.81 6.15 10.51
CA VAL A 26 9.87 6.33 9.52
C VAL A 26 9.29 6.47 8.13
N GLU A 27 10.06 7.09 7.25
CA GLU A 27 9.77 6.96 5.83
C GLU A 27 9.85 5.50 5.40
N LYS A 28 9.07 5.17 4.37
CA LYS A 28 9.08 3.84 3.76
C LYS A 28 10.53 3.44 3.42
N PRO A 29 10.98 2.22 3.79
CA PRO A 29 12.38 1.82 3.58
C PRO A 29 12.82 1.99 2.12
N ASN A 30 13.94 2.66 1.89
CA ASN A 30 14.38 3.07 0.55
C ASN A 30 14.43 1.92 -0.47
N ILE A 31 14.92 0.74 -0.06
CA ILE A 31 14.97 -0.47 -0.90
C ILE A 31 13.58 -0.86 -1.44
N LEU A 32 12.51 -0.57 -0.69
CA LEU A 32 11.13 -0.87 -1.08
C LEU A 32 10.60 0.09 -2.15
N ASN A 33 11.24 1.23 -2.38
CA ASN A 33 10.84 2.18 -3.43
C ASN A 33 11.15 1.65 -4.82
N ASN A 34 12.19 0.81 -4.95
CA ASN A 34 12.57 0.19 -6.22
C ASN A 34 11.60 -0.90 -6.68
N PHE A 35 10.72 -1.38 -5.79
CA PHE A 35 9.87 -2.54 -6.05
C PHE A 35 8.38 -2.28 -5.75
N ILE A 36 8.01 -1.02 -5.51
CA ILE A 36 6.66 -0.68 -5.04
C ILE A 36 5.59 -1.01 -6.07
N ASP A 37 5.91 -0.86 -7.36
CA ASP A 37 4.98 -1.12 -8.47
C ASP A 37 4.65 -2.60 -8.66
N LEU A 38 5.41 -3.49 -7.99
CA LEU A 38 5.17 -4.92 -7.95
C LEU A 38 4.33 -5.35 -6.74
N LEU A 39 4.19 -4.46 -5.75
CA LEU A 39 3.45 -4.71 -4.52
C LEU A 39 2.06 -4.09 -4.61
N GLN A 40 1.09 -4.81 -4.04
CA GLN A 40 -0.27 -4.31 -3.90
C GLN A 40 -0.65 -4.19 -2.44
N GLU A 41 -1.70 -3.39 -2.20
CA GLU A 41 -2.37 -3.32 -0.89
C GLU A 41 -2.99 -4.66 -0.48
N SER A 42 -3.18 -5.59 -1.44
CA SER A 42 -3.66 -6.94 -1.20
C SER A 42 -2.54 -7.89 -0.73
N SER A 43 -2.90 -9.06 -0.21
CA SER A 43 -1.92 -10.02 0.33
C SER A 43 -0.88 -10.43 -0.71
N SER A 44 0.33 -9.91 -0.52
CA SER A 44 1.45 -10.08 -1.44
C SER A 44 2.72 -10.50 -0.69
N LEU A 45 3.64 -11.14 -1.40
CA LEU A 45 4.96 -11.52 -0.92
C LEU A 45 5.99 -11.11 -1.97
N LEU A 46 7.04 -10.42 -1.55
CA LEU A 46 8.16 -10.01 -2.39
C LEU A 46 9.47 -10.44 -1.74
N ILE A 47 10.34 -11.09 -2.50
CA ILE A 47 11.76 -11.22 -2.21
C ILE A 47 12.52 -10.44 -3.27
N ALA A 48 13.40 -9.53 -2.86
CA ALA A 48 14.22 -8.76 -3.79
C ALA A 48 15.64 -8.60 -3.27
N ARG A 49 16.59 -8.48 -4.19
CA ARG A 49 18.01 -8.30 -3.90
C ARG A 49 18.47 -6.95 -4.42
N GLU A 50 19.11 -6.18 -3.56
CA GLU A 50 19.78 -4.92 -3.90
C GLU A 50 21.08 -4.87 -3.10
N ASN A 51 22.15 -5.40 -3.70
CA ASN A 51 23.42 -5.61 -3.02
C ASN A 51 23.90 -4.35 -2.29
N PRO A 52 24.27 -4.46 -0.99
CA PRO A 52 24.53 -5.69 -0.23
C PRO A 52 23.33 -6.19 0.59
N LYS A 53 22.09 -5.80 0.25
CA LYS A 53 20.88 -6.08 1.02
C LYS A 53 19.98 -7.11 0.33
N LEU A 54 19.36 -7.96 1.13
CA LEU A 54 18.27 -8.85 0.74
C LEU A 54 17.01 -8.44 1.50
N LEU A 55 15.90 -8.33 0.78
CA LEU A 55 14.62 -7.83 1.26
C LEU A 55 13.57 -8.95 1.18
N LEU A 56 12.81 -9.15 2.26
CA LEU A 56 11.52 -9.85 2.26
C LEU A 56 10.43 -8.89 2.69
N VAL A 57 9.37 -8.78 1.91
CA VAL A 57 8.18 -7.99 2.24
C VAL A 57 6.95 -8.85 2.15
N VAL A 58 6.09 -8.73 3.15
CA VAL A 58 4.80 -9.39 3.21
C VAL A 58 3.76 -8.32 3.47
N THR A 59 2.81 -8.15 2.55
CA THR A 59 1.77 -7.11 2.64
C THR A 59 0.40 -7.74 2.83
N GLY A 60 -0.58 -6.91 3.18
CA GLY A 60 -1.99 -7.29 3.16
C GLY A 60 -2.35 -8.39 4.15
N ILE A 61 -1.64 -8.50 5.28
CA ILE A 61 -2.00 -9.42 6.37
C ILE A 61 -3.21 -8.81 7.09
N PRO A 62 -4.40 -9.45 7.05
CA PRO A 62 -5.57 -8.90 7.71
C PRO A 62 -5.40 -8.93 9.22
N SER A 63 -5.69 -7.82 9.90
CA SER A 63 -5.76 -7.79 11.36
C SER A 63 -7.19 -7.94 11.86
N ALA A 64 -7.35 -8.29 13.14
CA ALA A 64 -8.65 -8.20 13.80
C ALA A 64 -9.17 -6.75 13.95
N ARG A 65 -8.33 -5.73 13.68
CA ARG A 65 -8.67 -4.32 13.86
C ARG A 65 -9.44 -3.76 12.67
N ARG A 66 -10.31 -2.79 12.97
CA ARG A 66 -11.13 -2.06 12.01
C ARG A 66 -10.81 -0.58 12.08
N ASP A 67 -10.79 0.09 10.94
CA ASP A 67 -10.67 1.56 10.92
C ASP A 67 -12.01 2.23 11.24
N TYR A 68 -12.03 3.57 11.25
CA TYR A 68 -13.23 4.37 11.50
C TYR A 68 -14.36 4.16 10.47
N GLN A 69 -14.06 3.57 9.31
CA GLN A 69 -15.04 3.20 8.28
C GLN A 69 -15.43 1.72 8.35
N ASN A 70 -15.05 1.01 9.41
CA ASN A 70 -15.27 -0.41 9.60
C ASN A 70 -14.59 -1.31 8.53
N ARG A 71 -13.55 -0.80 7.86
CA ARG A 71 -12.73 -1.58 6.92
C ARG A 71 -11.68 -2.37 7.70
N THR A 72 -11.28 -3.53 7.17
CA THR A 72 -10.20 -4.32 7.76
C THR A 72 -8.89 -3.53 7.67
N ILE A 73 -8.19 -3.37 8.80
CA ILE A 73 -6.83 -2.82 8.79
C ILE A 73 -5.88 -3.94 8.41
N PHE A 74 -5.00 -3.66 7.46
CA PHE A 74 -3.95 -4.58 7.03
C PHE A 74 -2.61 -4.25 7.67
N ILE A 75 -1.77 -5.26 7.78
CA ILE A 75 -0.40 -5.16 8.27
C ILE A 75 0.52 -5.52 7.10
N SER A 76 1.58 -4.74 6.95
CA SER A 76 2.72 -5.10 6.10
C SER A 76 3.97 -5.18 6.96
N VAL A 77 4.88 -6.10 6.65
CA VAL A 77 6.17 -6.22 7.35
C VAL A 77 7.27 -6.36 6.32
N ALA A 78 8.39 -5.69 6.57
CA ALA A 78 9.60 -5.78 5.77
C ALA A 78 10.77 -6.21 6.66
N TRP A 79 11.49 -7.24 6.22
CA TRP A 79 12.77 -7.67 6.79
C TRP A 79 13.88 -7.31 5.80
N ILE A 80 14.85 -6.54 6.26
CA ILE A 80 16.05 -6.19 5.50
C ILE A 80 17.25 -6.82 6.19
N VAL A 81 17.93 -7.70 5.46
CA VAL A 81 19.10 -8.41 5.93
C VAL A 81 20.28 -8.20 5.00
N LYS A 82 21.47 -8.56 5.47
CA LYS A 82 22.65 -8.61 4.60
C LYS A 82 22.47 -9.76 3.61
N ASP A 83 22.85 -9.56 2.36
CA ASP A 83 22.87 -10.62 1.36
C ASP A 83 24.06 -11.55 1.60
N ASP A 84 23.79 -12.67 2.28
CA ASP A 84 24.70 -13.80 2.46
C ASP A 84 23.90 -15.11 2.49
N HIS A 85 24.58 -16.25 2.32
CA HIS A 85 23.92 -17.55 2.20
C HIS A 85 23.08 -17.94 3.43
N VAL A 86 23.44 -17.47 4.63
CA VAL A 86 22.69 -17.78 5.86
C VAL A 86 21.38 -17.00 5.83
N ASN A 87 21.45 -15.69 5.66
CA ASN A 87 20.29 -14.81 5.61
C ASN A 87 19.36 -15.15 4.43
N GLU A 88 19.92 -15.51 3.28
CA GLU A 88 19.14 -15.99 2.13
C GLU A 88 18.32 -17.24 2.49
N ALA A 89 18.93 -18.23 3.16
CA ALA A 89 18.23 -19.44 3.59
C ALA A 89 17.11 -19.13 4.59
N LEU A 90 17.34 -18.20 5.53
CA LEU A 90 16.32 -17.76 6.49
C LEU A 90 15.14 -17.08 5.79
N ILE A 91 15.41 -16.17 4.84
CA ILE A 91 14.39 -15.48 4.05
C ILE A 91 13.56 -16.47 3.22
N ARG A 92 14.23 -17.41 2.55
CA ARG A 92 13.57 -18.48 1.78
C ARG A 92 12.68 -19.35 2.68
N ASN A 93 13.20 -19.77 3.83
CA ASN A 93 12.44 -20.58 4.79
C ASN A 93 11.17 -19.86 5.26
N LEU A 94 11.29 -18.61 5.73
CA LEU A 94 10.14 -17.83 6.17
C LEU A 94 9.13 -17.60 5.04
N ALA A 95 9.60 -17.23 3.85
CA ALA A 95 8.74 -17.06 2.68
C ALA A 95 7.99 -18.35 2.33
N SER A 96 8.65 -19.51 2.37
CA SER A 96 8.01 -20.80 2.11
C SER A 96 6.90 -21.11 3.12
N LYS A 97 7.12 -20.82 4.42
CA LYS A 97 6.12 -21.02 5.48
C LYS A 97 4.93 -20.07 5.33
N ILE A 98 5.16 -18.85 4.83
CA ILE A 98 4.11 -17.86 4.56
C ILE A 98 3.25 -18.25 3.35
N LEU A 99 3.85 -18.83 2.31
CA LEU A 99 3.16 -19.27 1.11
C LEU A 99 2.36 -20.55 1.32
N SER A 100 2.93 -21.52 2.04
CA SER A 100 2.32 -22.82 2.31
C SER A 100 2.44 -23.18 3.79
N PRO A 101 1.58 -22.61 4.66
CA PRO A 101 1.61 -22.92 6.08
C PRO A 101 1.34 -24.41 6.32
N VAL A 102 2.15 -25.02 7.17
CA VAL A 102 2.04 -26.44 7.52
C VAL A 102 0.94 -26.62 8.57
N THR A 103 0.04 -27.57 8.34
CA THR A 103 -1.02 -27.91 9.30
C THR A 103 -0.41 -28.36 10.63
N GLY A 104 -0.79 -27.68 11.72
CA GLY A 104 -0.29 -27.97 13.08
C GLY A 104 0.86 -27.07 13.55
N GLU A 105 1.47 -26.30 12.66
CA GLU A 105 2.40 -25.22 13.03
C GLU A 105 1.66 -23.89 13.22
N ILE A 106 2.31 -22.95 13.93
CA ILE A 106 1.81 -21.59 14.05
C ILE A 106 2.01 -20.88 12.71
N ASP A 107 0.92 -20.49 12.06
CA ASP A 107 0.94 -19.69 10.84
C ASP A 107 1.74 -18.38 11.08
N PRO A 108 2.83 -18.14 10.33
CA PRO A 108 3.62 -16.92 10.47
C PRO A 108 2.79 -15.65 10.31
N LYS A 109 1.75 -15.65 9.47
CA LYS A 109 0.86 -14.48 9.30
C LYS A 109 0.09 -14.17 10.58
N LYS A 110 -0.34 -15.21 11.30
CA LYS A 110 -1.00 -15.07 12.60
C LYS A 110 -0.03 -14.58 13.68
N SER A 111 1.22 -15.04 13.65
CA SER A 111 2.27 -14.52 14.53
C SER A 111 2.51 -13.03 14.30
N ILE A 112 2.59 -12.60 13.04
CA ILE A 112 2.74 -11.19 12.66
C ILE A 112 1.53 -10.37 13.15
N GLU A 113 0.32 -10.85 12.91
CA GLU A 113 -0.91 -10.18 13.35
C GLU A 113 -0.97 -9.99 14.87
N ASN A 114 -0.49 -10.98 15.63
CA ASN A 114 -0.42 -10.89 17.08
C ASN A 114 0.57 -9.84 17.60
N CYS A 115 1.60 -9.48 16.82
CA CYS A 115 2.61 -8.50 17.20
C CYS A 115 2.14 -7.06 17.06
N VAL A 116 1.01 -6.79 16.38
CA VAL A 116 0.52 -5.43 16.13
C VAL A 116 -0.81 -5.18 16.82
N LYS A 117 -0.85 -4.23 17.75
CA LYS A 117 -2.05 -3.89 18.55
C LYS A 117 -2.49 -2.45 18.30
N ALA A 118 -3.75 -2.16 18.65
CA ALA A 118 -4.27 -0.79 18.64
C ALA A 118 -3.70 0.01 19.82
N GLY A 119 -3.61 1.33 19.67
CA GLY A 119 -3.09 2.24 20.69
C GLY A 119 -1.73 2.82 20.30
N GLY A 120 -0.98 3.35 21.26
CA GLY A 120 0.29 4.05 20.96
C GLY A 120 0.08 5.42 20.32
N GLU A 121 1.18 6.15 20.12
CA GLU A 121 1.17 7.53 19.59
C GLU A 121 0.75 7.58 18.11
N ASN A 122 0.90 6.47 17.40
CA ASN A 122 0.62 6.34 15.96
C ASN A 122 -0.74 5.69 15.67
N GLY A 123 -1.55 5.45 16.72
CA GLY A 123 -2.83 4.72 16.65
C GLY A 123 -2.70 3.19 16.52
N PHE A 124 -1.48 2.69 16.30
CA PHE A 124 -1.08 1.31 16.55
C PHE A 124 0.29 1.25 17.24
N LYS A 125 0.62 0.08 17.80
CA LYS A 125 1.91 -0.23 18.40
C LYS A 125 2.34 -1.65 18.04
N VAL A 126 3.63 -1.83 17.75
CA VAL A 126 4.23 -3.17 17.69
C VAL A 126 4.65 -3.58 19.10
N VAL A 127 4.01 -4.62 19.64
CA VAL A 127 4.21 -5.04 21.03
C VAL A 127 5.38 -6.01 21.20
N ASP A 128 5.85 -6.64 20.12
CA ASP A 128 6.87 -7.68 20.18
C ASP A 128 7.66 -7.79 18.87
N PHE A 129 8.71 -6.97 18.74
CA PHE A 129 9.66 -7.07 17.62
C PHE A 129 10.54 -8.32 17.72
N GLU A 130 10.77 -8.84 18.92
CA GLU A 130 11.57 -10.06 19.11
C GLU A 130 10.86 -11.28 18.51
N SER A 131 9.54 -11.37 18.66
CA SER A 131 8.75 -12.37 17.95
C SER A 131 8.88 -12.25 16.43
N LEU A 132 8.85 -11.04 15.86
CA LEU A 132 9.05 -10.83 14.41
C LEU A 132 10.46 -11.20 13.95
N ARG A 133 11.47 -10.95 14.79
CA ARG A 133 12.87 -11.35 14.58
C ARG A 133 13.02 -12.87 14.60
N SER A 134 12.41 -13.52 15.59
CA SER A 134 12.44 -14.98 15.74
C SER A 134 11.78 -15.73 14.58
N LEU A 135 10.83 -15.10 13.85
CA LEU A 135 10.24 -15.70 12.65
C LEU A 135 11.30 -15.93 11.56
N LEU A 136 12.31 -15.06 11.48
CA LEU A 136 13.40 -15.19 10.54
C LEU A 136 14.55 -16.03 11.11
N GLU A 137 14.87 -15.88 12.40
CA GLU A 137 16.04 -16.52 13.03
C GLU A 137 15.86 -18.00 13.39
N LYS A 138 14.63 -18.54 13.31
CA LYS A 138 14.41 -19.99 13.48
C LYS A 138 15.21 -20.77 12.44
N GLU A 139 16.01 -21.72 12.92
CA GLU A 139 16.85 -22.54 12.05
C GLU A 139 16.01 -23.13 10.90
N PRO A 140 16.56 -23.11 9.67
CA PRO A 140 15.85 -23.64 8.53
C PRO A 140 15.77 -25.16 8.65
N GLU A 141 14.58 -25.66 9.01
CA GLU A 141 14.29 -27.09 9.04
C GLU A 141 14.55 -27.69 7.64
N ASN A 142 15.63 -28.46 7.50
CA ASN A 142 15.97 -29.20 6.29
C ASN A 142 16.09 -28.38 4.99
N CYS A 143 16.55 -27.12 5.04
CA CYS A 143 16.97 -26.43 3.80
C CYS A 143 18.36 -26.93 3.40
N SER A 144 18.42 -28.04 2.66
CA SER A 144 19.62 -28.46 1.93
C SER A 144 19.44 -28.10 0.46
N PRO A 145 19.73 -26.84 0.08
CA PRO A 145 19.53 -26.43 -1.29
C PRO A 145 20.39 -27.25 -2.24
N SER A 146 19.75 -27.79 -3.28
CA SER A 146 20.45 -28.42 -4.39
C SER A 146 20.97 -27.35 -5.35
N LYS A 147 21.99 -27.68 -6.15
CA LYS A 147 22.51 -26.74 -7.17
C LYS A 147 21.39 -26.36 -8.14
N LEU A 148 21.26 -25.07 -8.49
CA LEU A 148 20.35 -24.63 -9.55
C LEU A 148 20.62 -25.44 -10.82
N SER A 149 19.58 -26.10 -11.33
CA SER A 149 19.60 -26.68 -12.66
C SER A 149 19.50 -25.59 -13.74
N ASP A 150 19.81 -25.93 -14.99
CA ASP A 150 19.68 -24.98 -16.10
C ASP A 150 18.21 -24.60 -16.39
N GLU A 151 17.25 -25.44 -16.01
CA GLU A 151 15.82 -25.10 -16.07
C GLU A 151 15.44 -24.04 -15.01
N ASP A 152 16.12 -24.04 -13.86
CA ASP A 152 15.86 -23.11 -12.76
C ASP A 152 16.30 -21.67 -13.08
N LYS A 153 17.22 -21.50 -14.04
CA LYS A 153 17.71 -20.19 -14.50
C LYS A 153 16.70 -19.41 -15.33
N LYS A 154 15.64 -20.06 -15.84
CA LYS A 154 14.64 -19.38 -16.65
C LYS A 154 13.64 -18.67 -15.74
N ASP A 155 13.28 -17.44 -16.08
CA ASP A 155 12.21 -16.73 -15.37
C ASP A 155 10.87 -17.45 -15.59
N VAL A 156 10.17 -17.75 -14.50
CA VAL A 156 8.88 -18.47 -14.53
C VAL A 156 7.80 -17.53 -14.01
N LEU A 157 6.87 -17.20 -14.91
CA LEU A 157 5.74 -16.32 -14.63
C LEU A 157 4.45 -17.10 -14.83
N ASP A 158 3.84 -17.52 -13.73
CA ASP A 158 2.69 -18.42 -13.72
C ASP A 158 1.46 -17.77 -13.08
N GLN A 159 0.29 -18.29 -13.43
CA GLN A 159 -0.96 -17.84 -12.82
C GLN A 159 -1.02 -18.35 -11.37
N LYS A 160 -1.34 -17.44 -10.45
CA LYS A 160 -1.50 -17.77 -9.03
C LYS A 160 -2.64 -18.79 -8.82
N SER A 161 -2.29 -19.97 -8.31
CA SER A 161 -3.18 -21.05 -7.90
C SER A 161 -2.58 -21.78 -6.69
N ASP A 162 -3.38 -22.58 -5.98
CA ASP A 162 -2.88 -23.29 -4.79
C ASP A 162 -1.72 -24.24 -5.12
N ASP A 163 -1.77 -24.90 -6.28
CA ASP A 163 -0.72 -25.82 -6.73
C ASP A 163 0.57 -25.09 -7.11
N THR A 164 0.48 -23.92 -7.78
CA THR A 164 1.67 -23.13 -8.14
C THR A 164 2.28 -22.45 -6.92
N ILE A 165 1.46 -22.02 -5.95
CA ILE A 165 1.94 -21.51 -4.65
C ILE A 165 2.67 -22.59 -3.87
N LYS A 166 2.11 -23.80 -3.78
CA LYS A 166 2.76 -24.95 -3.11
C LYS A 166 4.07 -25.32 -3.79
N LYS A 167 4.09 -25.35 -5.12
CA LYS A 167 5.32 -25.59 -5.89
C LYS A 167 6.37 -24.52 -5.59
N LEU A 168 6.01 -23.23 -5.65
CA LEU A 168 6.93 -22.14 -5.32
C LEU A 168 7.45 -22.23 -3.88
N ALA A 169 6.59 -22.59 -2.92
CA ALA A 169 7.01 -22.80 -1.54
C ALA A 169 8.02 -23.96 -1.41
N GLN A 170 7.86 -25.03 -2.21
CA GLN A 170 8.83 -26.13 -2.27
C GLN A 170 10.14 -25.71 -2.94
N ASP A 171 10.06 -25.02 -4.09
CA ASP A 171 11.22 -24.49 -4.81
C ASP A 171 12.05 -23.59 -3.88
N LEU A 172 11.40 -22.73 -3.09
CA LEU A 172 12.06 -21.89 -2.08
C LEU A 172 12.77 -22.70 -1.00
N LYS A 173 12.33 -23.91 -0.64
CA LYS A 173 13.05 -24.76 0.33
C LYS A 173 14.28 -25.41 -0.30
N GLU A 174 14.15 -25.85 -1.55
CA GLU A 174 15.10 -26.74 -2.21
C GLU A 174 16.14 -26.03 -3.09
N GLN A 175 15.92 -24.76 -3.45
CA GLN A 175 16.75 -24.03 -4.40
C GLN A 175 17.31 -22.73 -3.82
N PHE A 176 18.51 -22.35 -4.25
CA PHE A 176 19.06 -21.03 -3.97
C PHE A 176 18.35 -19.93 -4.76
N LEU A 177 18.34 -18.72 -4.25
CA LEU A 177 17.90 -17.55 -5.01
C LEU A 177 18.98 -17.15 -6.03
N PRO A 178 18.62 -16.83 -7.29
CA PRO A 178 19.59 -16.45 -8.30
C PRO A 178 20.25 -15.12 -7.97
N GLU A 179 21.54 -15.00 -8.25
CA GLU A 179 22.29 -13.76 -8.09
C GLU A 179 21.73 -12.62 -8.97
N GLY A 180 22.02 -11.37 -8.58
CA GLY A 180 21.65 -10.16 -9.34
C GLY A 180 20.73 -9.21 -8.57
N ASN A 181 20.89 -7.91 -8.82
CA ASN A 181 20.09 -6.85 -8.20
C ASN A 181 18.74 -6.72 -8.91
N ARG A 182 17.74 -7.49 -8.46
CA ARG A 182 16.41 -7.53 -9.07
C ARG A 182 15.36 -8.09 -8.10
N PRO A 183 14.06 -7.93 -8.40
CA PRO A 183 13.02 -8.72 -7.75
C PRO A 183 13.22 -10.20 -8.09
N LEU A 184 13.24 -11.05 -7.08
CA LEU A 184 13.50 -12.48 -7.22
C LEU A 184 12.19 -13.26 -7.20
N VAL A 185 11.34 -12.99 -6.20
CA VAL A 185 10.07 -13.69 -6.04
C VAL A 185 8.99 -12.67 -5.81
N VAL A 186 7.92 -12.71 -6.62
CA VAL A 186 6.76 -11.84 -6.46
C VAL A 186 5.50 -12.68 -6.51
N VAL A 187 4.74 -12.69 -5.41
CA VAL A 187 3.41 -13.29 -5.35
C VAL A 187 2.43 -12.18 -5.03
N THR A 188 1.54 -11.86 -5.96
CA THR A 188 0.62 -10.72 -5.81
C THR A 188 -0.78 -11.07 -6.30
N GLY A 189 -1.74 -10.18 -6.07
CA GLY A 189 -3.11 -10.34 -6.53
C GLY A 189 -3.22 -10.14 -8.04
N ILE A 190 -3.01 -8.91 -8.48
CA ILE A 190 -3.26 -8.42 -9.82
C ILE A 190 -1.95 -7.85 -10.38
N GLN A 191 -1.37 -8.44 -11.42
CA GLN A 191 -0.25 -7.82 -12.15
C GLN A 191 -0.31 -8.27 -13.59
N SER A 192 0.24 -7.54 -14.55
CA SER A 192 0.38 -8.05 -15.91
C SER A 192 1.63 -8.93 -16.05
N LYS A 193 1.65 -9.79 -17.07
CA LYS A 193 2.89 -10.53 -17.40
C LYS A 193 3.99 -9.59 -17.90
N ALA A 194 3.62 -8.45 -18.49
CA ALA A 194 4.57 -7.47 -19.00
C ALA A 194 5.33 -6.80 -17.85
N ASP A 195 4.63 -6.38 -16.79
CA ASP A 195 5.28 -5.70 -15.65
C ASP A 195 6.31 -6.61 -14.97
N PHE A 196 6.02 -7.91 -14.86
CA PHE A 196 6.98 -8.89 -14.36
C PHE A 196 8.20 -9.07 -15.27
N ARG A 197 8.02 -8.98 -16.59
CA ARG A 197 9.14 -9.06 -17.55
C ARG A 197 9.99 -7.80 -17.55
N GLU A 198 9.34 -6.64 -17.51
CA GLU A 198 10.00 -5.34 -17.46
C GLU A 198 10.84 -5.20 -16.18
N ALA A 199 10.31 -5.67 -15.05
CA ALA A 199 11.04 -5.69 -13.79
C ALA A 199 11.99 -6.89 -13.63
N GLU A 200 12.16 -7.72 -14.67
CA GLU A 200 13.06 -8.89 -14.69
C GLU A 200 12.84 -9.89 -13.53
N VAL A 201 11.58 -10.10 -13.14
CA VAL A 201 11.19 -10.97 -12.02
C VAL A 201 11.54 -12.43 -12.30
N TRP A 202 12.29 -13.08 -11.40
CA TRP A 202 12.68 -14.49 -11.57
C TRP A 202 11.52 -15.49 -11.37
N ARG A 203 10.73 -15.34 -10.31
CA ARG A 203 9.53 -16.16 -10.03
C ARG A 203 8.35 -15.25 -9.74
N GLY A 204 7.39 -15.18 -10.65
CA GLY A 204 6.22 -14.32 -10.54
C GLY A 204 4.92 -15.13 -10.51
N LEU A 205 4.10 -14.96 -9.48
CA LEU A 205 2.74 -15.51 -9.39
C LEU A 205 1.72 -14.37 -9.24
N ALA A 206 0.82 -14.23 -10.21
CA ALA A 206 -0.28 -13.27 -10.15
C ALA A 206 -1.57 -13.82 -10.77
N LYS A 207 -2.72 -13.26 -10.41
CA LYS A 207 -3.95 -13.40 -11.18
C LYS A 207 -3.88 -12.38 -12.31
N PHE A 208 -3.22 -12.75 -13.41
CA PHE A 208 -2.89 -11.82 -14.49
C PHE A 208 -4.13 -11.08 -15.00
N VAL A 209 -4.02 -9.75 -15.14
CA VAL A 209 -5.13 -8.93 -15.66
C VAL A 209 -5.05 -8.78 -17.17
N ASP A 210 -3.84 -8.73 -17.75
CA ASP A 210 -3.61 -8.72 -19.21
C ASP A 210 -2.24 -9.33 -19.56
N GLU A 211 -2.14 -10.04 -20.70
CA GLU A 211 -0.85 -10.60 -21.18
C GLU A 211 0.05 -9.55 -21.84
N LEU A 212 -0.53 -8.46 -22.35
CA LEU A 212 0.16 -7.44 -23.14
C LEU A 212 0.72 -6.28 -22.30
N GLY A 213 0.54 -6.32 -20.98
CA GLY A 213 0.80 -5.15 -20.15
C GLY A 213 -0.27 -4.09 -20.33
N GLY A 214 -0.44 -3.25 -19.31
CA GLY A 214 -1.15 -2.01 -19.50
C GLY A 214 -0.32 -1.10 -20.38
N GLU A 215 -0.34 -1.29 -21.70
CA GLU A 215 -0.06 -0.18 -22.60
C GLU A 215 -1.09 0.89 -22.23
N GLN A 216 -0.67 1.87 -21.42
CA GLN A 216 -1.26 3.19 -21.48
C GLN A 216 -1.03 3.66 -22.90
N LYS A 217 -1.96 3.29 -23.78
CA LYS A 217 -2.18 4.04 -25.01
C LYS A 217 -2.47 5.44 -24.51
N ASN A 218 -1.47 6.30 -24.66
CA ASN A 218 -1.66 7.74 -24.76
C ASN A 218 -2.65 7.95 -25.90
N GLU A 219 -3.93 7.77 -25.64
CA GLU A 219 -4.99 8.35 -26.45
C GLU A 219 -4.93 9.84 -26.13
N ASP A 220 -4.05 10.50 -26.88
CA ASP A 220 -4.10 11.90 -27.23
C ASP A 220 -5.51 12.23 -27.75
N SER A 221 -6.47 12.43 -26.86
CA SER A 221 -7.68 13.18 -27.17
C SER A 221 -8.37 13.60 -25.87
N PHE A 222 -8.03 14.77 -25.34
CA PHE A 222 -9.05 15.78 -25.05
C PHE A 222 -8.41 17.15 -24.80
N ARG A 223 -8.83 18.10 -25.64
CA ARG A 223 -8.73 19.56 -25.56
C ARG A 223 -7.38 20.20 -25.87
N GLY A 224 -7.29 20.60 -27.14
CA GLY A 224 -6.41 21.66 -27.58
C GLY A 224 -6.64 22.97 -26.84
N VAL A 225 -5.53 23.58 -26.45
CA VAL A 225 -5.39 25.03 -26.33
C VAL A 225 -4.17 25.42 -27.16
N LYS A 226 -4.40 26.32 -28.11
CA LYS A 226 -3.42 26.88 -29.03
C LYS A 226 -2.18 27.40 -28.28
N GLY A 227 -1.01 26.93 -28.71
CA GLY A 227 0.28 27.56 -28.40
C GLY A 227 1.21 27.43 -29.60
N LYS A 228 1.24 28.46 -30.45
CA LYS A 228 2.18 28.65 -31.56
C LYS A 228 3.62 28.48 -31.05
N PHE A 229 4.44 27.62 -31.66
CA PHE A 229 5.85 27.92 -31.85
C PHE A 229 6.38 27.38 -33.19
N ARG A 230 7.16 28.27 -33.81
CA ARG A 230 7.72 28.34 -35.17
C ARG A 230 8.26 27.06 -35.81
N GLU A 231 7.92 26.93 -37.10
CA GLU A 231 8.77 26.34 -38.14
C GLU A 231 10.14 27.03 -38.21
N VAL A 232 11.20 26.22 -38.36
CA VAL A 232 12.40 26.62 -39.10
C VAL A 232 12.78 25.47 -40.03
N HIS A 233 12.84 25.78 -41.31
CA HIS A 233 13.27 24.94 -42.42
C HIS A 233 14.80 24.80 -42.51
N GLY A 234 15.22 23.69 -43.13
CA GLY A 234 16.43 23.56 -43.95
C GLY A 234 17.47 22.61 -43.35
N GLY A 235 17.98 21.59 -44.04
CA GLY A 235 17.82 21.13 -45.42
C GLY A 235 18.97 20.16 -45.76
N ASN A 236 18.68 19.21 -46.67
CA ASN A 236 19.58 18.43 -47.53
C ASN A 236 20.81 17.67 -46.96
N SER A 237 20.83 16.36 -47.20
CA SER A 237 21.78 15.78 -48.18
C SER A 237 21.30 14.41 -48.70
N GLN A 238 21.43 14.25 -50.02
CA GLN A 238 21.12 13.10 -50.85
C GLN A 238 22.03 11.88 -50.57
N GLY A 239 21.57 10.68 -50.96
CA GLY A 239 22.47 9.55 -51.21
C GLY A 239 21.76 8.21 -51.39
N HIS A 240 21.76 7.71 -52.63
CA HIS A 240 21.36 6.38 -53.12
C HIS A 240 21.86 5.22 -52.22
N ASP A 241 21.25 4.03 -52.15
CA ASP A 241 21.13 3.08 -53.26
C ASP A 241 20.20 1.87 -52.95
N LYS A 242 19.93 1.12 -54.01
CA LYS A 242 18.89 0.12 -54.28
C LYS A 242 18.91 -1.17 -53.45
N GLY A 243 17.75 -1.83 -53.39
CA GLY A 243 17.65 -3.22 -53.85
C GLY A 243 16.77 -4.20 -53.08
N HIS A 244 15.68 -4.63 -53.73
CA HIS A 244 14.99 -5.94 -53.60
C HIS A 244 14.18 -6.20 -52.30
N LYS A 245 13.05 -6.93 -52.25
CA LYS A 245 12.17 -7.66 -53.19
C LYS A 245 10.95 -8.13 -52.34
N ARG A 246 9.82 -8.41 -53.03
CA ARG A 246 8.74 -9.37 -52.66
C ARG A 246 7.72 -8.92 -51.60
N SER A 247 6.49 -8.61 -52.04
CA SER A 247 5.26 -9.46 -51.99
C SER A 247 4.68 -9.56 -50.58
N SER A 248 3.42 -9.22 -50.28
CA SER A 248 2.21 -9.77 -50.89
C SER A 248 0.97 -8.99 -50.43
N ARG A 249 -0.04 -8.97 -51.31
CA ARG A 249 -1.49 -8.80 -51.09
C ARG A 249 -1.96 -8.75 -49.61
N SER A 250 -2.65 -7.67 -49.25
CA SER A 250 -3.78 -7.76 -48.33
C SER A 250 -5.02 -7.11 -48.95
N SER A 251 -6.03 -7.96 -49.19
CA SER A 251 -7.36 -7.60 -49.64
C SER A 251 -8.13 -7.05 -48.44
N ARG A 252 -8.24 -5.72 -48.32
CA ARG A 252 -9.18 -5.08 -47.38
C ARG A 252 -10.60 -5.24 -47.88
N LYS A 253 -11.34 -6.18 -47.28
CA LYS A 253 -12.80 -6.21 -47.34
C LYS A 253 -13.36 -5.11 -46.44
N ASN A 254 -14.09 -4.19 -47.06
CA ASN A 254 -14.99 -3.26 -46.42
C ASN A 254 -16.17 -4.01 -45.78
N GLU A 255 -16.30 -3.92 -44.46
CA GLU A 255 -17.60 -4.09 -43.80
C GLU A 255 -17.90 -2.81 -42.98
N ARG A 256 -19.11 -2.31 -43.17
CA ARG A 256 -19.62 -1.02 -42.72
C ARG A 256 -20.22 -1.12 -41.28
N PRO A 257 -21.11 -0.22 -40.81
CA PRO A 257 -20.85 0.65 -39.67
C PRO A 257 -21.93 0.41 -38.59
N ILE A 258 -21.82 -0.66 -37.80
CA ILE A 258 -22.88 -0.99 -36.83
C ILE A 258 -22.53 -0.52 -35.41
N GLN A 259 -21.25 -0.28 -35.12
CA GLN A 259 -20.80 0.07 -33.76
C GLN A 259 -21.07 1.52 -33.32
N LEU A 260 -21.38 2.44 -34.23
CA LEU A 260 -21.59 3.84 -33.85
C LEU A 260 -22.95 4.08 -33.16
N GLN A 261 -23.99 3.34 -33.54
CA GLN A 261 -25.32 3.54 -32.95
C GLN A 261 -25.46 2.95 -31.54
N GLN A 262 -24.75 1.84 -31.24
CA GLN A 262 -24.76 1.27 -29.89
C GLN A 262 -24.07 2.19 -28.86
N LYS A 263 -23.01 2.89 -29.26
CA LYS A 263 -22.29 3.82 -28.38
C LYS A 263 -23.13 5.03 -27.98
N ILE A 264 -23.97 5.53 -28.88
CA ILE A 264 -24.87 6.67 -28.60
C ILE A 264 -25.95 6.26 -27.59
N VAL A 265 -26.55 5.06 -27.74
CA VAL A 265 -27.59 4.58 -26.82
C VAL A 265 -27.04 4.39 -25.40
N VAL A 266 -25.85 3.81 -25.26
CA VAL A 266 -25.21 3.64 -23.93
C VAL A 266 -24.89 4.98 -23.28
N SER A 267 -24.42 5.96 -24.05
CA SER A 267 -24.12 7.31 -23.55
C SER A 267 -25.38 8.04 -23.06
N VAL A 268 -26.49 7.95 -23.80
CA VAL A 268 -27.77 8.57 -23.39
C VAL A 268 -28.32 7.93 -22.11
N LEU A 269 -28.22 6.59 -21.97
CA LEU A 269 -28.66 5.89 -20.76
C LEU A 269 -27.83 6.29 -19.52
N ALA A 270 -26.52 6.47 -19.68
CA ALA A 270 -25.65 6.92 -18.59
C ALA A 270 -26.02 8.33 -18.11
N ILE A 271 -26.33 9.25 -19.04
CA ILE A 271 -26.74 10.62 -18.70
C ILE A 271 -28.08 10.62 -17.95
N LEU A 272 -29.06 9.82 -18.39
CA LEU A 272 -30.35 9.70 -17.70
C LEU A 272 -30.19 9.13 -16.28
N PHE A 273 -29.28 8.17 -16.10
CA PHE A 273 -28.98 7.62 -14.78
C PHE A 273 -28.37 8.69 -13.85
N CYS A 274 -27.42 9.50 -14.32
CA CYS A 274 -26.86 10.60 -13.53
C CYS A 274 -27.91 11.65 -13.12
N ILE A 275 -28.82 12.00 -14.03
CA ILE A 275 -29.92 12.94 -13.72
C ILE A 275 -30.84 12.36 -12.64
N SER A 276 -31.16 11.05 -12.72
CA SER A 276 -32.00 10.40 -11.70
C SER A 276 -31.37 10.40 -10.31
N LEU A 277 -30.05 10.18 -10.21
CA LEU A 277 -29.32 10.24 -8.94
C LEU A 277 -29.31 11.66 -8.36
N ALA A 278 -29.05 12.67 -9.21
CA ALA A 278 -29.06 14.06 -8.76
C ALA A 278 -30.43 14.49 -8.22
N LEU A 279 -31.52 14.08 -8.88
CA LEU A 279 -32.89 14.32 -8.40
C LEU A 279 -33.18 13.58 -7.10
N GLY A 280 -32.70 12.33 -6.95
CA GLY A 280 -32.84 11.57 -5.70
C GLY A 280 -32.15 12.23 -4.51
N ILE A 281 -30.92 12.72 -4.71
CA ILE A 281 -30.17 13.45 -3.68
C ILE A 281 -30.87 14.76 -3.32
N TRP A 282 -31.36 15.52 -4.30
CA TRP A 282 -32.13 16.73 -4.04
C TRP A 282 -33.37 16.42 -3.19
N PHE A 283 -34.20 15.46 -3.60
CA PHE A 283 -35.41 15.09 -2.86
C PHE A 283 -35.10 14.64 -1.44
N TYR A 284 -34.00 13.90 -1.24
CA TYR A 284 -33.55 13.48 0.08
C TYR A 284 -33.21 14.67 0.98
N ILE A 285 -32.45 15.65 0.48
CA ILE A 285 -32.11 16.87 1.23
C ILE A 285 -33.39 17.64 1.59
N GLN A 286 -34.29 17.85 0.63
CA GLN A 286 -35.52 18.60 0.84
C GLN A 286 -36.48 17.89 1.81
N SER A 287 -36.52 16.56 1.82
CA SER A 287 -37.31 15.78 2.78
C SER A 287 -36.73 15.83 4.19
N ASN A 288 -35.41 15.99 4.34
CA ASN A 288 -34.76 15.99 5.65
C ASN A 288 -34.83 17.37 6.33
N ASP A 289 -34.86 18.46 5.56
CA ASP A 289 -35.04 19.82 6.07
C ASP A 289 -36.44 20.08 6.65
N GLN A 290 -37.45 19.29 6.27
CA GLN A 290 -38.81 19.41 6.81
C GLN A 290 -39.08 18.58 8.07
N ASN A 291 -38.07 17.93 8.65
CA ASN A 291 -38.26 17.12 9.85
C ASN A 291 -38.10 17.98 11.14
N PRO A 292 -39.21 18.35 11.84
CA PRO A 292 -39.17 19.30 12.95
C PRO A 292 -38.36 18.83 14.17
N ASN A 293 -38.03 17.53 14.26
CA ASN A 293 -37.19 16.99 15.34
C ASN A 293 -35.73 17.46 15.27
N ASN A 294 -35.21 17.82 14.09
CA ASN A 294 -33.82 18.27 13.96
C ASN A 294 -33.59 19.73 14.39
N GLN A 295 -34.64 20.57 14.42
CA GLN A 295 -34.53 21.95 14.92
C GLN A 295 -34.41 22.01 16.45
N GLN A 296 -35.14 21.15 17.18
CA GLN A 296 -35.05 21.09 18.65
C GLN A 296 -33.66 20.66 19.17
N GLN A 297 -32.92 19.87 18.39
CA GLN A 297 -31.59 19.41 18.79
C GLN A 297 -30.52 20.52 18.62
N ASN A 298 -30.67 21.40 17.62
CA ASN A 298 -29.76 22.52 17.40
C ASN A 298 -29.96 23.67 18.39
N ASP A 299 -31.20 23.92 18.84
CA ASP A 299 -31.47 24.93 19.86
C ASP A 299 -30.92 24.53 21.25
N ASN A 300 -30.88 23.22 21.55
CA ASN A 300 -30.30 22.71 22.79
C ASN A 300 -28.77 22.84 22.85
N ILE A 301 -28.07 22.68 21.71
CA ILE A 301 -26.61 22.84 21.64
C ILE A 301 -26.21 24.31 21.85
N ASN A 302 -26.99 25.27 21.35
CA ASN A 302 -26.70 26.69 21.52
C ASN A 302 -27.04 27.24 22.92
N SER A 303 -27.92 26.60 23.70
CA SER A 303 -28.19 27.02 25.08
C SER A 303 -27.12 26.54 26.08
N SER A 304 -26.43 25.44 25.78
CA SER A 304 -25.45 24.80 26.68
C SER A 304 -24.08 25.49 26.72
N ASN A 305 -23.77 26.36 25.76
CA ASN A 305 -22.47 27.08 25.69
C ASN A 305 -22.44 28.42 26.46
N LYS A 306 -23.55 28.85 27.07
CA LYS A 306 -23.59 30.11 27.84
C LYS A 306 -22.82 30.13 29.18
N PRO A 307 -22.62 29.03 29.94
CA PRO A 307 -21.91 29.13 31.23
C PRO A 307 -20.38 29.18 31.10
N ILE A 308 -19.81 28.71 29.98
CA ILE A 308 -18.35 28.55 29.83
C ILE A 308 -17.67 29.87 29.46
N GLN A 309 -18.34 30.78 28.75
CA GLN A 309 -17.75 32.09 28.44
C GLN A 309 -17.64 33.02 29.66
N THR A 310 -18.46 32.82 30.70
CA THR A 310 -18.37 33.57 31.96
C THR A 310 -17.19 33.16 32.84
N LEU A 311 -16.59 31.99 32.62
CA LEU A 311 -15.45 31.50 33.42
C LEU A 311 -14.07 31.90 32.87
N ILE A 312 -14.00 32.48 31.67
CA ILE A 312 -12.72 32.84 31.03
C ILE A 312 -12.40 34.34 31.15
N MET A 313 -13.31 35.17 31.69
CA MET A 313 -13.15 36.63 31.71
C MET A 313 -12.64 37.28 33.02
N GLU A 314 -12.32 36.55 34.10
CA GLU A 314 -11.71 37.18 35.29
C GLU A 314 -10.48 36.43 35.86
N PRO A 315 -9.27 36.67 35.34
CA PRO A 315 -8.03 36.25 35.99
C PRO A 315 -7.56 37.21 37.11
N ASN A 316 -8.14 38.41 37.22
CA ASN A 316 -7.57 39.49 38.04
C ASN A 316 -8.12 39.58 39.49
N ALA A 317 -9.16 38.82 39.85
CA ALA A 317 -9.71 38.85 41.20
C ALA A 317 -8.98 37.90 42.17
N VAL A 318 -8.43 36.78 41.68
CA VAL A 318 -7.84 35.73 42.54
C VAL A 318 -6.41 36.06 43.01
N GLN A 319 -5.66 36.88 42.26
CA GLN A 319 -4.30 37.28 42.68
C GLN A 319 -4.26 38.33 43.82
N LYS A 320 -5.37 39.00 44.12
CA LYS A 320 -5.42 40.04 45.15
C LYS A 320 -5.68 39.49 46.56
N GLU A 321 -6.21 38.27 46.68
CA GLU A 321 -6.41 37.60 47.98
C GLU A 321 -5.13 36.91 48.49
N LEU A 322 -4.30 36.36 47.59
CA LEU A 322 -3.05 35.68 47.99
C LEU A 322 -1.99 36.65 48.54
N THR A 323 -1.95 37.89 48.06
CA THR A 323 -1.01 38.92 48.57
C THR A 323 -1.42 39.53 49.91
N SER A 324 -2.66 39.34 50.36
CA SER A 324 -3.10 39.85 51.67
C SER A 324 -2.84 38.87 52.82
N GLN A 325 -2.68 37.57 52.55
CA GLN A 325 -2.35 36.58 53.57
C GLN A 325 -0.86 36.57 53.92
N GLU A 326 0.03 36.75 52.94
CA GLU A 326 1.49 36.75 53.16
C GLU A 326 1.95 37.90 54.07
N LYS A 327 1.27 39.05 54.01
CA LYS A 327 1.57 40.22 54.86
C LYS A 327 1.12 40.08 56.33
N THR A 328 0.34 39.05 56.66
CA THR A 328 -0.16 38.83 58.03
C THR A 328 0.72 37.85 58.81
N GLU A 329 1.56 37.06 58.15
CA GLU A 329 2.50 36.14 58.81
C GLU A 329 3.83 36.81 59.18
N GLU A 330 4.35 37.76 58.39
CA GLU A 330 5.58 38.50 58.75
C GLU A 330 5.45 39.35 60.03
N LEU A 331 4.23 39.81 60.37
CA LEU A 331 3.97 40.60 61.59
C LEU A 331 3.90 39.75 62.88
N LYS A 332 3.91 38.42 62.78
CA LYS A 332 3.95 37.53 63.95
C LYS A 332 5.36 37.08 64.34
N GLU A 333 6.32 37.09 63.42
CA GLU A 333 7.70 36.69 63.74
C GLU A 333 8.52 37.82 64.39
N GLU A 334 8.14 39.09 64.24
CA GLU A 334 8.88 40.22 64.85
C GLU A 334 8.57 40.46 66.34
N LYS A 335 7.73 39.63 66.98
CA LYS A 335 7.42 39.71 68.43
C LYS A 335 8.05 38.61 69.29
N ILE A 336 8.92 37.79 68.72
CA ILE A 336 9.69 36.80 69.47
C ILE A 336 11.17 36.95 69.11
N ASN A 337 11.78 38.05 69.57
CA ASN A 337 13.21 38.15 69.90
C ASN A 337 13.45 39.33 70.84
#